data_AF-E1R6V8-F1
#
_entry.id   AF-E1R6V8-F1
#
_cell.length_a   1.000
_cell.length_b   1.000
_cell.length_c   1.000
_cell.angle_alpha   90.00
_cell.angle_beta   90.00
_cell.angle_gamma   90.00
#
_symmetry.space_group_name_H-M   'P 1'
#
loop_
_entity.id
_entity.type
_entity.pdbx_description
1 polymer ?
#
loop_
_entity_poly.entity_id
_entity_poly.type
_entity_poly.pdbx_seq_one_letter_code
_entity_poly.pdbx_strand_id
1 'polypeptide(L)'
;MNCDWSYAPKLPVHAFIKYKEIINFLLGLYTEKTVDPFLLKKLNLCAGKFTWGIIKMPTIDDIRSRVLAIKSKRDKIYPKLQEFGVVIKETLQDVSISGHSKEKHLGMIGPDDWVYGYLFCNSEKLAIAYRSTYMDIEDSLEHIPVDWRTYSIQELSSAPIEWLESLSSEESLNSLLEDLASQLDDMELPANNYTVIDKMLNSESNLIFKHTTKVLQETDDHNLYGSWLKARNCIQTDPADSITRTCSYLEAVCKKILSDLEQPQPVRRDISSLIAETMKVLNLSPDEQVNDDLKRLLGNVKGIFSAIGSLRTHFGSAHGAAPGSYELNGDHARLLNDIGGALSGFLFTLSKGKT
;
A
#
# COMPACT_ATOMS: atom_id res chain seq x y z
N MET A 1 40.40 -1.87 60.31
CA MET A 1 39.97 -1.15 59.10
C MET A 1 39.55 -2.19 58.07
N ASN A 2 38.25 -2.41 57.91
CA ASN A 2 37.71 -3.24 56.84
C ASN A 2 37.80 -2.43 55.56
N CYS A 3 38.67 -2.84 54.63
CA CYS A 3 38.65 -2.31 53.28
C CYS A 3 37.52 -3.03 52.54
N ASP A 4 36.47 -2.30 52.20
CA ASP A 4 35.38 -2.75 51.35
C ASP A 4 35.87 -2.75 49.89
N TRP A 5 35.91 -3.93 49.26
CA TRP A 5 36.43 -4.14 47.89
C TRP A 5 35.30 -4.35 46.87
N SER A 6 34.09 -3.89 47.19
CA SER A 6 32.94 -3.92 46.27
C SER A 6 33.11 -3.03 45.02
N TYR A 7 34.16 -2.20 44.96
CA TYR A 7 34.50 -1.30 43.85
C TYR A 7 35.87 -1.57 43.22
N ALA A 8 36.26 -2.84 43.03
CA ALA A 8 37.46 -3.15 42.23
C ALA A 8 37.11 -3.10 40.72
N PRO A 9 37.67 -2.19 39.92
CA PRO A 9 37.49 -2.23 38.47
C PRO A 9 38.09 -3.54 37.93
N LYS A 10 37.44 -4.15 36.93
CA LYS A 10 37.99 -5.29 36.18
C LYS A 10 39.27 -4.85 35.49
N LEU A 11 40.41 -5.00 36.17
CA LEU A 11 41.72 -4.67 35.64
C LEU A 11 42.05 -5.60 34.45
N PRO A 12 42.59 -5.06 33.34
CA PRO A 12 42.97 -5.86 32.19
C PRO A 12 44.07 -6.89 32.56
N VAL A 13 44.07 -8.03 31.86
CA VAL A 13 44.93 -9.20 32.13
C VAL A 13 46.43 -8.83 32.22
N HIS A 14 46.89 -7.81 31.50
CA HIS A 14 48.27 -7.33 31.59
C HIS A 14 48.63 -6.69 32.94
N ALA A 15 47.68 -6.09 33.65
CA ALA A 15 47.92 -5.55 35.00
C ALA A 15 48.15 -6.66 36.03
N PHE A 16 47.53 -7.83 35.85
CA PHE A 16 47.68 -8.99 36.73
C PHE A 16 49.06 -9.66 36.64
N ILE A 17 49.65 -9.71 35.43
CA ILE A 17 51.00 -10.28 35.23
C ILE A 17 52.05 -9.40 35.92
N LYS A 18 51.97 -8.08 35.74
CA LYS A 18 52.86 -7.12 36.43
C LYS A 18 52.73 -7.20 37.96
N TYR A 19 51.52 -7.38 38.49
CA TYR A 19 51.32 -7.47 39.95
C TYR A 19 51.98 -8.71 40.57
N LYS A 20 51.94 -9.86 39.88
CA LYS A 20 52.58 -11.10 40.35
C LYS A 20 54.10 -11.01 40.30
N GLU A 21 54.65 -10.40 39.26
CA GLU A 21 56.08 -10.15 39.14
C GLU A 21 56.57 -9.16 40.20
N ILE A 22 55.81 -8.09 40.48
CA ILE A 22 56.13 -7.12 41.54
C ILE A 22 56.08 -7.78 42.93
N ILE A 23 55.10 -8.63 43.21
CA ILE A 23 55.02 -9.34 44.49
C ILE A 23 56.16 -10.35 44.65
N ASN A 24 56.51 -11.10 43.59
CA ASN A 24 57.64 -12.02 43.64
C ASN A 24 59.00 -11.29 43.72
N PHE A 25 59.11 -10.12 43.09
CA PHE A 25 60.28 -9.24 43.21
C PHE A 25 60.41 -8.66 44.62
N LEU A 26 59.30 -8.22 45.22
CA LEU A 26 59.26 -7.77 46.61
C LEU A 26 59.50 -8.92 47.60
N LEU A 27 59.02 -10.13 47.34
CA LEU A 27 59.32 -11.31 48.17
C LEU A 27 60.78 -11.76 48.01
N GLY A 28 61.36 -11.64 46.81
CA GLY A 28 62.75 -11.96 46.51
C GLY A 28 63.76 -10.95 47.04
N LEU A 29 63.39 -9.67 47.18
CA LEU A 29 64.21 -8.64 47.81
C LEU A 29 64.21 -8.71 49.34
N TYR A 30 63.25 -9.41 49.95
CA TYR A 30 63.03 -9.41 51.40
C TYR A 30 63.57 -10.65 52.14
N THR A 31 64.29 -11.54 51.44
CA THR A 31 64.89 -12.75 52.02
C THR A 31 66.20 -12.51 52.79
N GLU A 32 66.78 -11.31 52.78
CA GLU A 32 68.09 -11.03 53.41
C GLU A 32 68.05 -10.32 54.78
N LYS A 33 66.89 -9.94 55.33
CA LYS A 33 66.84 -9.36 56.69
C LYS A 33 65.71 -9.91 57.54
N THR A 34 66.05 -10.26 58.78
CA THR A 34 65.20 -10.80 59.85
C THR A 34 63.87 -10.05 59.99
N VAL A 35 62.76 -10.70 59.62
CA VAL A 35 61.40 -10.13 59.68
C VAL A 35 60.69 -10.53 60.97
N ASP A 36 59.96 -9.58 61.55
CA ASP A 36 59.04 -9.75 62.67
C ASP A 36 58.02 -10.90 62.42
N PRO A 37 57.94 -11.92 63.30
CA PRO A 37 57.05 -13.06 63.17
C PRO A 37 55.57 -12.69 62.97
N PHE A 38 55.15 -11.51 63.43
CA PHE A 38 53.77 -11.05 63.33
C PHE A 38 53.39 -10.60 61.91
N LEU A 39 54.33 -9.98 61.18
CA LEU A 39 54.16 -9.55 59.79
C LEU A 39 54.16 -10.73 58.83
N LEU A 40 55.04 -11.71 59.06
CA LEU A 40 55.06 -12.96 58.27
C LEU A 40 53.76 -13.76 58.45
N LYS A 41 53.23 -13.79 59.67
CA LYS A 41 51.95 -14.45 59.97
C LYS A 41 50.77 -13.73 59.31
N LYS A 42 50.76 -12.39 59.26
CA LYS A 42 49.74 -11.61 58.53
C LYS A 42 49.83 -11.80 57.00
N LEU A 43 51.03 -11.82 56.43
CA LEU A 43 51.26 -12.10 55.00
C LEU A 43 50.81 -13.53 54.63
N ASN A 44 51.15 -14.52 55.45
CA ASN A 44 50.70 -15.90 55.26
C ASN A 44 49.20 -16.09 55.53
N LEU A 45 48.58 -15.32 56.44
CA LEU A 45 47.12 -15.30 56.64
C LEU A 45 46.39 -14.64 55.47
N CYS A 46 46.98 -13.62 54.84
CA CYS A 46 46.45 -13.00 53.62
C CYS A 46 46.63 -13.93 52.40
N ALA A 47 47.77 -14.61 52.29
CA ALA A 47 48.03 -15.60 51.23
C ALA A 47 47.18 -16.87 51.38
N GLY A 48 46.97 -17.36 52.61
CA GLY A 48 46.15 -18.54 52.91
C GLY A 48 44.63 -18.30 52.81
N LYS A 49 44.17 -17.04 52.79
CA LYS A 49 42.78 -16.67 52.51
C LYS A 49 42.55 -16.26 51.05
N PHE A 50 43.61 -16.04 50.27
CA PHE A 50 43.51 -15.95 48.83
C PHE A 50 43.51 -17.37 48.27
N THR A 51 42.32 -17.96 48.14
CA THR A 51 42.13 -18.96 47.10
C THR A 51 42.37 -18.21 45.79
N TRP A 52 43.60 -18.29 45.26
CA TRP A 52 43.89 -17.96 43.88
C TRP A 52 43.11 -18.97 43.06
N GLY A 53 41.83 -18.71 42.84
CA GLY A 53 41.02 -19.43 41.88
C GLY A 53 41.85 -19.42 40.61
N ILE A 54 42.35 -20.59 40.23
CA ILE A 54 43.13 -20.77 39.01
C ILE A 54 42.23 -20.18 37.93
N ILE A 55 42.60 -19.02 37.39
CA ILE A 55 41.92 -18.45 36.23
C ILE A 55 42.22 -19.45 35.13
N LYS A 56 41.31 -20.41 34.95
CA LYS A 56 41.44 -21.44 33.93
C LYS A 56 41.41 -20.69 32.61
N MET A 57 42.57 -20.60 31.95
CA MET A 57 42.64 -19.97 30.65
C MET A 57 41.68 -20.71 29.72
N PRO A 58 40.79 -20.00 29.01
CA PRO A 58 39.86 -20.62 28.09
C PRO A 58 40.68 -21.40 27.07
N THR A 59 40.36 -22.68 26.91
CA THR A 59 40.98 -23.52 25.89
C THR A 59 40.41 -23.17 24.52
N ILE A 60 41.11 -23.57 23.46
CA ILE A 60 40.59 -23.42 22.08
C ILE A 60 39.23 -24.10 21.94
N ASP A 61 39.00 -25.22 22.64
CA ASP A 61 37.72 -25.94 22.60
C ASP A 61 36.61 -25.22 23.37
N ASP A 62 36.93 -24.49 24.46
CA ASP A 62 35.97 -23.60 25.13
C ASP A 62 35.54 -22.46 24.20
N ILE A 63 36.48 -21.90 23.43
CA ILE A 63 36.20 -20.84 22.45
C ILE A 63 35.35 -21.39 21.30
N ARG A 64 35.72 -22.55 20.74
CA ARG A 64 34.93 -23.23 19.68
C ARG A 64 33.50 -23.50 20.13
N SER A 65 33.32 -23.99 21.36
CA SER A 65 32.00 -24.27 21.92
C SER A 65 31.15 -23.00 22.03
N ARG A 66 31.73 -21.88 22.45
CA ARG A 66 31.04 -20.58 22.51
C ARG A 66 30.70 -20.04 21.12
N VAL A 67 31.62 -20.16 20.16
CA VAL A 67 31.37 -19.76 18.76
C VAL A 67 30.24 -20.58 18.16
N LEU A 68 30.20 -21.89 18.41
CA LEU A 68 29.10 -22.76 17.96
C LEU A 68 27.76 -22.34 18.58
N ALA A 69 27.73 -21.99 19.87
CA ALA A 69 26.52 -21.50 20.52
C ALA A 69 26.02 -20.18 19.90
N ILE A 70 26.94 -19.25 19.61
CA ILE A 70 26.62 -17.98 18.94
C ILE A 70 26.11 -18.22 17.52
N LYS A 71 26.77 -19.09 16.74
CA LYS A 71 26.30 -19.47 15.39
C LYS A 71 24.91 -20.08 15.44
N SER A 72 24.66 -21.02 16.35
CA SER A 72 23.35 -21.67 16.51
C SER A 72 22.23 -20.67 16.85
N LYS A 73 22.54 -19.60 17.58
CA LYS A 73 21.58 -18.51 17.82
C LYS A 73 21.28 -17.72 16.54
N ARG A 74 22.33 -17.35 15.78
CA ARG A 74 22.16 -16.66 14.48
C ARG A 74 21.29 -17.50 13.55
N ASP A 75 21.55 -18.80 13.47
CA ASP A 75 20.83 -19.74 12.61
C ASP A 75 19.34 -19.87 12.97
N LYS A 76 18.94 -19.49 14.18
CA LYS A 76 17.52 -19.46 14.60
C LYS A 76 16.83 -18.14 14.29
N ILE A 77 17.55 -17.03 14.40
CA ILE A 77 17.00 -15.67 14.27
C ILE A 77 16.98 -15.22 12.81
N TYR A 78 18.10 -15.41 12.11
CA TYR A 78 18.29 -14.91 10.76
C TYR A 78 17.23 -15.44 9.76
N PRO A 79 16.93 -16.75 9.69
CA PRO A 79 15.93 -17.25 8.76
C PRO A 79 14.53 -16.69 9.02
N LYS A 80 14.17 -16.47 10.29
CA LYS A 80 12.86 -15.92 10.66
C LYS A 80 12.73 -14.45 10.28
N LEU A 81 13.79 -13.66 10.47
CA LEU A 81 13.82 -12.28 9.99
C LEU A 81 13.78 -12.20 8.47
N GLN A 82 14.45 -13.13 7.79
CA GLN A 82 14.40 -13.23 6.33
C GLN A 82 12.99 -13.56 5.83
N GLU A 83 12.32 -14.54 6.45
CA GLU A 83 10.93 -14.90 6.17
C GLU A 83 9.99 -13.71 6.41
N PHE A 84 10.13 -13.02 7.55
CA PHE A 84 9.37 -11.81 7.84
C PHE A 84 9.57 -10.72 6.78
N GLY A 85 10.81 -10.50 6.33
CA GLY A 85 11.10 -9.57 5.24
C GLY A 85 10.44 -9.95 3.91
N VAL A 86 10.36 -11.25 3.60
CA VAL A 86 9.64 -11.74 2.41
C VAL A 86 8.14 -11.49 2.54
N VAL A 87 7.54 -11.80 3.70
CA VAL A 87 6.12 -11.58 3.96
C VAL A 87 5.74 -10.09 3.83
N ILE A 88 6.54 -9.19 4.40
CA ILE A 88 6.31 -7.75 4.25
C ILE A 88 6.42 -7.34 2.77
N LYS A 89 7.46 -7.81 2.07
CA LYS A 89 7.64 -7.49 0.65
C LYS A 89 6.46 -7.92 -0.21
N GLU A 90 5.97 -9.13 -0.02
CA GLU A 90 4.78 -9.64 -0.73
C GLU A 90 3.53 -8.84 -0.38
N THR A 91 3.39 -8.43 0.89
CA THR A 91 2.25 -7.61 1.34
C THR A 91 2.26 -6.22 0.73
N LEU A 92 3.46 -5.63 0.54
CA LEU A 92 3.65 -4.29 -0.03
C LEU A 92 3.82 -4.29 -1.55
N GLN A 93 3.50 -5.41 -2.22
CA GLN A 93 3.62 -5.49 -3.66
C GLN A 93 2.79 -4.38 -4.34
N ASP A 94 3.42 -3.68 -5.28
CA ASP A 94 2.86 -2.54 -6.03
C ASP A 94 2.55 -1.27 -5.22
N VAL A 95 2.97 -1.22 -3.95
CA VAL A 95 2.86 -0.04 -3.07
C VAL A 95 4.25 0.44 -2.67
N SER A 96 4.66 1.60 -3.19
CA SER A 96 5.99 2.19 -2.92
C SER A 96 5.99 2.97 -1.60
N ILE A 97 6.04 2.23 -0.50
CA ILE A 97 6.24 2.77 0.86
C ILE A 97 7.54 2.25 1.46
N SER A 98 8.05 2.98 2.44
CA SER A 98 9.26 2.60 3.17
C SER A 98 9.09 2.89 4.64
N GLY A 99 9.18 1.87 5.49
CA GLY A 99 9.00 2.01 6.92
C GLY A 99 10.29 1.78 7.71
N HIS A 100 10.33 2.28 8.92
CA HIS A 100 11.42 2.02 9.85
C HIS A 100 10.94 1.70 11.27
N SER A 101 11.68 0.82 11.96
CA SER A 101 11.46 0.60 13.39
C SER A 101 11.99 1.77 14.21
N LYS A 102 11.68 1.77 15.50
CA LYS A 102 12.37 2.63 16.48
C LYS A 102 13.88 2.32 16.51
N GLU A 103 14.65 3.37 16.71
CA GLU A 103 16.09 3.30 16.89
C GLU A 103 16.46 2.56 18.19
N LYS A 104 17.47 1.69 18.10
CA LYS A 104 18.05 0.97 19.23
C LYS A 104 19.56 1.05 19.23
N HIS A 105 20.13 0.94 20.41
CA HIS A 105 21.55 0.71 20.60
C HIS A 105 21.92 -0.70 20.14
N LEU A 106 22.86 -0.80 19.21
CA LEU A 106 23.27 -2.04 18.53
C LEU A 106 24.58 -2.63 19.07
N GLY A 107 25.42 -1.83 19.73
CA GLY A 107 26.63 -2.31 20.38
C GLY A 107 27.65 -1.20 20.66
N MET A 108 28.66 -1.50 21.47
CA MET A 108 29.78 -0.59 21.74
C MET A 108 30.98 -0.94 20.85
N ILE A 109 31.55 0.06 20.18
CA ILE A 109 32.80 -0.05 19.42
C ILE A 109 34.00 0.33 20.32
N GLY A 110 33.80 1.30 21.21
CA GLY A 110 34.86 1.86 22.05
C GLY A 110 34.36 2.32 23.43
N PRO A 111 35.25 2.86 24.28
CA PRO A 111 34.93 3.28 25.64
C PRO A 111 33.78 4.31 25.72
N ASP A 112 33.62 5.13 24.68
CA ASP A 112 32.56 6.13 24.51
C ASP A 112 32.00 6.12 23.08
N ASP A 113 32.21 5.02 22.34
CA ASP A 113 31.74 4.87 20.96
C ASP A 113 30.75 3.73 20.83
N TRP A 114 29.59 4.03 20.26
CA TRP A 114 28.54 3.03 20.04
C TRP A 114 27.94 3.11 18.65
N VAL A 115 27.34 2.00 18.25
CA VAL A 115 26.49 1.88 17.07
C VAL A 115 25.05 1.87 17.52
N TYR A 116 24.22 2.60 16.80
CA TYR A 116 22.78 2.57 16.95
C TYR A 116 22.13 2.49 15.57
N GLY A 117 20.88 2.06 15.53
CA GLY A 117 20.19 1.86 14.27
C GLY A 117 18.82 1.21 14.43
N TYR A 118 18.18 0.93 13.31
CA TYR A 118 16.82 0.43 13.23
C TYR A 118 16.64 -0.54 12.06
N LEU A 119 15.55 -1.30 12.08
CA LEU A 119 15.11 -2.07 10.92
C LEU A 119 14.49 -1.12 9.92
N PHE A 120 14.93 -1.22 8.68
CA PHE A 120 14.41 -0.47 7.55
C PHE A 120 13.81 -1.44 6.55
N CYS A 121 12.59 -1.20 6.13
CA CYS A 121 11.94 -1.96 5.07
C CYS A 121 11.52 -1.04 3.95
N ASN A 122 11.76 -1.48 2.71
CA ASN A 122 11.17 -0.88 1.52
C ASN A 122 10.47 -1.97 0.68
N SER A 123 9.92 -1.58 -0.47
CA SER A 123 9.28 -2.51 -1.42
C SER A 123 10.22 -3.57 -2.01
N GLU A 124 11.53 -3.49 -1.77
CA GLU A 124 12.51 -4.41 -2.33
C GLU A 124 13.09 -5.39 -1.30
N LYS A 125 13.37 -4.92 -0.08
CA LYS A 125 14.11 -5.66 0.95
C LYS A 125 13.92 -5.09 2.36
N LEU A 126 14.14 -5.99 3.33
CA LEU A 126 14.37 -5.65 4.74
C LEU A 126 15.87 -5.57 5.00
N ALA A 127 16.33 -4.47 5.61
CA ALA A 127 17.72 -4.20 5.92
C ALA A 127 17.86 -3.51 7.30
N ILE A 128 19.09 -3.31 7.75
CA ILE A 128 19.39 -2.56 8.98
C ILE A 128 20.02 -1.23 8.57
N ALA A 129 19.40 -0.14 9.00
CA ALA A 129 19.98 1.19 8.92
C ALA A 129 20.75 1.46 10.21
N TYR A 130 22.02 1.88 10.12
CA TYR A 130 22.85 2.12 11.30
C TYR A 130 23.72 3.38 11.15
N ARG A 131 24.09 3.93 12.31
CA ARG A 131 25.06 5.01 12.48
C ARG A 131 25.93 4.73 13.69
N SER A 132 27.05 5.41 13.75
CA SER A 132 27.94 5.38 14.91
C SER A 132 28.22 6.79 15.41
N THR A 133 28.56 6.91 16.69
CA THR A 133 29.03 8.17 17.29
C THR A 133 30.15 8.82 16.50
N TYR A 134 31.05 8.03 15.90
CA TYR A 134 32.11 8.54 15.03
C TYR A 134 31.54 9.28 13.81
N MET A 135 30.53 8.70 13.14
CA MET A 135 29.86 9.34 12.00
C MET A 135 29.12 10.61 12.41
N ASP A 136 28.54 10.64 13.62
CA ASP A 136 27.90 11.85 14.14
C ASP A 136 28.90 12.97 14.42
N ILE A 137 30.08 12.62 14.91
CA ILE A 137 31.17 13.57 15.14
C ILE A 137 31.68 14.11 13.81
N GLU A 138 31.88 13.25 12.80
CA GLU A 138 32.29 13.65 11.44
C GLU A 138 31.28 14.63 10.83
N ASP A 139 29.98 14.27 10.82
CA ASP A 139 28.91 15.13 10.32
C ASP A 139 28.80 16.45 11.11
N SER A 140 29.08 16.43 12.41
CA SER A 140 29.10 17.63 13.26
C SER A 140 30.25 18.57 12.92
N LEU A 141 31.43 18.01 12.63
CA LEU A 141 32.60 18.77 12.18
C LEU A 141 32.37 19.40 10.80
N GLU A 142 31.60 18.73 9.94
CA GLU A 142 31.16 19.27 8.64
C GLU A 142 29.94 20.20 8.73
N HIS A 143 29.42 20.45 9.94
CA HIS A 143 28.23 21.27 10.19
C HIS A 143 26.96 20.78 9.46
N ILE A 144 26.83 19.48 9.27
CA ILE A 144 25.64 18.86 8.67
C ILE A 144 24.50 18.87 9.71
N PRO A 145 23.35 19.51 9.39
CA PRO A 145 22.16 19.47 10.24
C PRO A 145 21.70 18.03 10.50
N VAL A 146 21.17 17.77 11.70
CA VAL A 146 20.73 16.42 12.11
C VAL A 146 19.75 15.81 11.10
N ASP A 147 18.83 16.62 10.58
CA ASP A 147 17.80 16.19 9.62
C ASP A 147 18.36 15.74 8.26
N TRP A 148 19.61 16.10 7.95
CA TRP A 148 20.27 15.78 6.69
C TRP A 148 21.27 14.63 6.82
N ARG A 149 21.46 14.12 8.04
CA ARG A 149 22.36 13.00 8.29
C ARG A 149 21.73 11.71 7.79
N THR A 150 22.50 10.92 7.06
CA THR A 150 22.02 9.68 6.44
C THR A 150 22.47 8.47 7.24
N TYR A 151 21.67 7.39 7.21
CA TYR A 151 22.06 6.12 7.81
C TYR A 151 22.74 5.22 6.77
N SER A 152 23.74 4.49 7.21
CA SER A 152 24.36 3.43 6.41
C SER A 152 23.45 2.20 6.39
N ILE A 153 23.31 1.56 5.23
CA ILE A 153 22.47 0.37 5.07
C ILE A 153 23.33 -0.90 5.10
N GLN A 154 22.98 -1.83 5.98
CA GLN A 154 23.59 -3.15 6.11
C GLN A 154 22.56 -4.25 5.80
N GLU A 155 22.95 -5.23 4.98
CA GLU A 155 22.11 -6.40 4.74
C GLU A 155 22.05 -7.32 5.97
N LEU A 156 20.89 -7.95 6.19
CA LEU A 156 20.69 -8.93 7.26
C LEU A 156 21.72 -10.08 7.19
N SER A 157 22.13 -10.47 5.97
CA SER A 157 23.10 -11.53 5.69
C SER A 157 24.46 -11.27 6.36
N SER A 158 24.87 -9.99 6.35
CA SER A 158 26.18 -9.51 6.76
C SER A 158 26.16 -8.80 8.11
N ALA A 159 24.99 -8.66 8.75
CA ALA A 159 24.84 -7.98 10.02
C ALA A 159 25.43 -8.80 11.20
N PRO A 160 26.05 -8.17 12.21
CA PRO A 160 26.44 -8.83 13.45
C PRO A 160 25.25 -9.46 14.19
N ILE A 161 25.50 -10.56 14.93
CA ILE A 161 24.43 -11.24 15.68
C ILE A 161 23.81 -10.35 16.76
N GLU A 162 24.60 -9.51 17.41
CA GLU A 162 24.14 -8.60 18.46
C GLU A 162 23.08 -7.62 17.94
N TRP A 163 23.23 -7.19 16.69
CA TRP A 163 22.27 -6.31 16.02
C TRP A 163 20.98 -7.06 15.73
N LEU A 164 21.10 -8.28 15.19
CA LEU A 164 19.95 -9.14 14.92
C LEU A 164 19.19 -9.47 16.21
N GLU A 165 19.87 -9.78 17.31
CA GLU A 165 19.23 -10.03 18.61
C GLU A 165 18.51 -8.77 19.15
N SER A 166 19.15 -7.60 19.07
CA SER A 166 18.56 -6.34 19.55
C SER A 166 17.33 -5.92 18.74
N LEU A 167 17.42 -6.04 17.42
CA LEU A 167 16.37 -5.60 16.48
C LEU A 167 15.26 -6.63 16.27
N SER A 168 15.47 -7.90 16.62
CA SER A 168 14.41 -8.94 16.60
C SER A 168 13.48 -8.88 17.81
N SER A 169 13.56 -7.81 18.62
CA SER A 169 12.65 -7.60 19.74
C SER A 169 11.23 -7.28 19.27
N GLU A 170 10.23 -7.69 20.05
CA GLU A 170 8.81 -7.43 19.76
C GLU A 170 8.51 -5.94 19.56
N GLU A 171 9.12 -5.08 20.40
CA GLU A 171 9.00 -3.63 20.29
C GLU A 171 9.49 -3.10 18.94
N SER A 172 10.63 -3.59 18.45
CA SER A 172 11.20 -3.16 17.17
C SER A 172 10.31 -3.58 16.00
N LEU A 173 9.84 -4.84 15.99
CA LEU A 173 8.97 -5.34 14.93
C LEU A 173 7.61 -4.63 14.92
N ASN A 174 6.99 -4.43 16.08
CA ASN A 174 5.71 -3.73 16.18
C ASN A 174 5.84 -2.27 15.73
N SER A 175 6.90 -1.56 16.14
CA SER A 175 7.10 -0.17 15.72
C SER A 175 7.28 -0.04 14.20
N LEU A 176 7.91 -1.02 13.55
CA LEU A 176 8.03 -1.04 12.08
C LEU A 176 6.67 -1.23 11.42
N LEU A 177 5.84 -2.13 11.95
CA LEU A 177 4.49 -2.37 11.42
C LEU A 177 3.57 -1.16 11.64
N GLU A 178 3.67 -0.49 12.79
CA GLU A 178 2.94 0.75 13.09
C GLU A 178 3.32 1.87 12.10
N ASP A 179 4.61 2.04 11.80
CA ASP A 179 5.09 3.04 10.85
C ASP A 179 4.60 2.75 9.42
N LEU A 180 4.68 1.48 8.98
CA LEU A 180 4.14 1.05 7.69
C LEU A 180 2.62 1.28 7.59
N ALA A 181 1.87 0.97 8.65
CA ALA A 181 0.43 1.19 8.69
C ALA A 181 0.09 2.69 8.57
N SER A 182 0.80 3.55 9.29
CA SER A 182 0.60 5.01 9.22
C SER A 182 0.82 5.57 7.81
N GLN A 183 1.82 5.06 7.08
CA GLN A 183 2.07 5.50 5.70
C GLN A 183 0.99 5.03 4.72
N LEU A 184 0.39 3.85 4.96
CA LEU A 184 -0.74 3.38 4.18
C LEU A 184 -1.99 4.22 4.45
N ASP A 185 -2.25 4.59 5.71
CA ASP A 185 -3.37 5.46 6.08
C ASP A 185 -3.29 6.83 5.36
N ASP A 186 -2.07 7.39 5.23
CA ASP A 186 -1.83 8.63 4.48
C ASP A 186 -2.09 8.47 2.97
N MET A 187 -1.92 7.27 2.42
CA MET A 187 -2.19 6.97 1.00
C MET A 187 -3.68 6.70 0.72
N GLU A 188 -4.43 6.14 1.68
CA GLU A 188 -5.86 5.88 1.54
C GLU A 188 -6.73 7.17 1.54
N LEU A 189 -6.17 8.31 1.93
CA LEU A 189 -6.83 9.63 1.90
C LEU A 189 -6.25 10.56 0.81
N PRO A 190 -7.05 11.20 -0.07
CA PRO A 190 -8.41 10.96 -0.52
C PRO A 190 -8.46 10.36 -1.94
N ALA A 191 -9.50 9.55 -2.17
CA ALA A 191 -9.96 9.05 -3.46
C ALA A 191 -10.47 10.17 -4.42
N ASN A 192 -9.73 11.26 -4.58
CA ASN A 192 -10.07 12.37 -5.46
C ASN A 192 -9.30 12.29 -6.79
N ASN A 193 -8.07 11.74 -6.80
CA ASN A 193 -7.24 11.69 -8.00
C ASN A 193 -7.76 10.70 -9.06
N TYR A 194 -8.34 9.57 -8.64
CA TYR A 194 -8.97 8.63 -9.60
C TYR A 194 -10.13 9.29 -10.35
N THR A 195 -10.93 10.12 -9.66
CA THR A 195 -12.05 10.84 -10.28
C THR A 195 -11.58 11.86 -11.31
N VAL A 196 -10.40 12.46 -11.10
CA VAL A 196 -9.80 13.42 -12.04
C VAL A 196 -9.28 12.69 -13.27
N ILE A 197 -8.61 11.55 -13.10
CA ILE A 197 -8.12 10.72 -14.21
C ILE A 197 -9.29 10.19 -15.05
N ASP A 198 -10.33 9.66 -14.41
CA ASP A 198 -11.55 9.22 -15.07
C ASP A 198 -12.24 10.38 -15.84
N LYS A 199 -12.28 11.57 -15.25
CA LYS A 199 -12.82 12.78 -15.88
C LYS A 199 -11.98 13.26 -17.08
N MET A 200 -10.64 13.13 -17.02
CA MET A 200 -9.73 13.53 -18.10
C MET A 200 -9.75 12.53 -19.26
N LEU A 201 -9.68 11.23 -18.97
CA LEU A 201 -9.70 10.18 -19.98
C LEU A 201 -11.04 10.11 -20.72
N ASN A 202 -12.15 10.44 -20.03
CA ASN A 202 -13.48 10.48 -20.62
C ASN A 202 -13.95 11.89 -21.02
N SER A 203 -13.03 12.83 -21.28
CA SER A 203 -13.37 14.25 -21.50
C SER A 203 -14.22 14.54 -22.76
N GLU A 204 -14.05 13.77 -23.85
CA GLU A 204 -14.92 13.87 -25.04
C GLU A 204 -16.28 13.18 -24.84
N SER A 205 -16.30 11.99 -24.24
CA SER A 205 -17.54 11.33 -23.79
C SER A 205 -18.30 12.19 -22.76
N ASN A 206 -17.60 13.09 -22.05
CA ASN A 206 -18.17 14.02 -21.10
C ASN A 206 -18.97 15.16 -21.73
N LEU A 207 -18.77 15.52 -23.00
CA LEU A 207 -19.54 16.60 -23.64
C LEU A 207 -20.97 16.16 -24.00
N ILE A 208 -21.09 15.00 -24.66
CA ILE A 208 -22.39 14.36 -24.92
C ILE A 208 -23.08 14.05 -23.58
N PHE A 209 -22.33 13.49 -22.63
CA PHE A 209 -22.83 13.22 -21.29
C PHE A 209 -23.31 14.47 -20.55
N LYS A 210 -22.56 15.58 -20.57
CA LYS A 210 -22.97 16.85 -19.94
C LYS A 210 -24.22 17.42 -20.58
N HIS A 211 -24.29 17.42 -21.91
CA HIS A 211 -25.46 17.92 -22.63
C HIS A 211 -26.71 17.09 -22.30
N THR A 212 -26.62 15.76 -22.41
CA THR A 212 -27.71 14.85 -22.07
C THR A 212 -28.09 14.94 -20.59
N THR A 213 -27.11 15.00 -19.68
CA THR A 213 -27.37 15.15 -18.23
C THR A 213 -28.14 16.42 -17.93
N LYS A 214 -27.73 17.55 -18.53
CA LYS A 214 -28.43 18.82 -18.36
C LYS A 214 -29.88 18.73 -18.83
N VAL A 215 -30.12 18.22 -20.04
CA VAL A 215 -31.48 18.09 -20.58
C VAL A 215 -32.35 17.20 -19.70
N LEU A 216 -31.83 16.05 -19.22
CA LEU A 216 -32.58 15.12 -18.39
C LEU A 216 -32.86 15.64 -16.98
N GLN A 217 -31.93 16.38 -16.38
CA GLN A 217 -32.15 17.02 -15.08
C GLN A 217 -33.25 18.08 -15.14
N GLU A 218 -33.37 18.79 -16.28
CA GLU A 218 -34.42 19.78 -16.49
C GLU A 218 -35.80 19.16 -16.80
N THR A 219 -35.93 17.85 -16.96
CA THR A 219 -37.21 17.16 -17.25
C THR A 219 -37.99 16.81 -15.98
N ASP A 220 -37.47 17.13 -14.79
CA ASP A 220 -38.08 16.89 -13.45
C ASP A 220 -38.42 15.41 -13.13
N ASP A 221 -37.94 14.46 -13.96
CA ASP A 221 -38.07 13.02 -13.74
C ASP A 221 -36.72 12.42 -13.34
N HIS A 222 -36.44 12.45 -12.04
CA HIS A 222 -35.23 11.89 -11.45
C HIS A 222 -35.07 10.38 -11.71
N ASN A 223 -36.16 9.66 -11.97
CA ASN A 223 -36.13 8.22 -12.23
C ASN A 223 -35.57 7.92 -13.62
N LEU A 224 -35.87 8.75 -14.62
CA LEU A 224 -35.33 8.61 -15.98
C LEU A 224 -33.82 8.80 -16.01
N TYR A 225 -33.31 9.88 -15.40
CA TYR A 225 -31.86 10.12 -15.31
C TYR A 225 -31.15 8.97 -14.59
N GLY A 226 -31.67 8.54 -13.44
CA GLY A 226 -31.12 7.42 -12.68
C GLY A 226 -31.11 6.11 -13.48
N SER A 227 -32.13 5.85 -14.30
CA SER A 227 -32.20 4.65 -15.14
C SER A 227 -31.15 4.62 -16.25
N TRP A 228 -30.87 5.76 -16.89
CA TRP A 228 -29.81 5.88 -17.89
C TRP A 228 -28.42 5.74 -17.27
N LEU A 229 -28.19 6.36 -16.12
CA LEU A 229 -26.91 6.26 -15.40
C LEU A 229 -26.64 4.82 -14.95
N LYS A 230 -27.67 4.10 -14.47
CA LYS A 230 -27.56 2.66 -14.17
C LYS A 230 -27.13 1.85 -15.40
N ALA A 231 -27.70 2.13 -16.58
CA ALA A 231 -27.30 1.46 -17.81
C ALA A 231 -25.82 1.73 -18.18
N ARG A 232 -25.36 2.97 -17.95
CA ARG A 232 -23.98 3.39 -18.20
C ARG A 232 -22.98 2.68 -17.26
N ASN A 233 -23.32 2.57 -15.98
CA ASN A 233 -22.44 1.96 -14.98
C ASN A 233 -22.23 0.46 -15.20
N CYS A 234 -23.14 -0.23 -15.90
CA CYS A 234 -23.00 -1.65 -16.24
C CYS A 234 -22.15 -1.90 -17.50
N ILE A 235 -21.72 -0.88 -18.26
CA ILE A 235 -21.10 -1.06 -19.59
C ILE A 235 -19.90 -2.03 -19.58
N GLN A 236 -19.01 -1.91 -18.58
CA GLN A 236 -17.79 -2.72 -18.51
C GLN A 236 -18.01 -4.04 -17.75
N THR A 237 -18.92 -4.05 -16.78
CA THR A 237 -19.14 -5.20 -15.88
C THR A 237 -20.13 -6.20 -16.46
N ASP A 238 -21.17 -5.71 -17.16
CA ASP A 238 -22.22 -6.52 -17.77
C ASP A 238 -22.78 -5.78 -19.02
N PRO A 239 -22.12 -5.93 -20.18
CA PRO A 239 -22.56 -5.32 -21.43
C PRO A 239 -24.00 -5.69 -21.82
N ALA A 240 -24.43 -6.93 -21.55
CA ALA A 240 -25.77 -7.41 -21.88
C ALA A 240 -26.84 -6.70 -21.04
N ASP A 241 -26.59 -6.51 -19.73
CA ASP A 241 -27.47 -5.73 -18.86
C ASP A 241 -27.49 -4.24 -19.25
N SER A 242 -26.34 -3.67 -19.62
CA SER A 242 -26.27 -2.29 -20.13
C SER A 242 -27.15 -2.07 -21.36
N ILE A 243 -27.18 -3.02 -22.30
CA ILE A 243 -28.05 -2.99 -23.49
C ILE A 243 -29.53 -3.08 -23.09
N THR A 244 -29.89 -4.04 -22.23
CA THR A 244 -31.27 -4.20 -21.74
C THR A 244 -31.78 -2.92 -21.08
N ARG A 245 -30.97 -2.32 -20.20
CA ARG A 245 -31.32 -1.09 -19.48
C ARG A 245 -31.42 0.11 -20.41
N THR A 246 -30.51 0.24 -21.38
CA THR A 246 -30.55 1.33 -22.37
C THR A 246 -31.83 1.28 -23.20
N CYS A 247 -32.22 0.09 -23.66
CA CYS A 247 -33.47 -0.09 -24.39
C CYS A 247 -34.70 0.25 -23.51
N SER A 248 -34.73 -0.24 -22.26
CA SER A 248 -35.80 0.05 -21.30
C SER A 248 -35.91 1.55 -20.98
N TYR A 249 -34.77 2.23 -20.87
CA TYR A 249 -34.69 3.68 -20.70
C TYR A 249 -35.33 4.42 -21.87
N LEU A 250 -34.99 4.07 -23.11
CA LEU A 250 -35.57 4.68 -24.30
C LEU A 250 -37.09 4.45 -24.41
N GLU A 251 -37.57 3.27 -24.03
CA GLU A 251 -39.01 3.02 -23.93
C GLU A 251 -39.69 3.93 -22.90
N ALA A 252 -39.04 4.15 -21.74
CA ALA A 252 -39.55 5.04 -20.70
C ALA A 252 -39.57 6.51 -21.16
N VAL A 253 -38.55 6.96 -21.90
CA VAL A 253 -38.50 8.30 -22.51
C VAL A 253 -39.70 8.50 -23.46
N CYS A 254 -39.93 7.59 -24.40
CA CYS A 254 -41.07 7.69 -25.33
C CYS A 254 -42.41 7.71 -24.58
N LYS A 255 -42.58 6.84 -23.57
CA LYS A 255 -43.79 6.80 -22.73
C LYS A 255 -44.01 8.12 -21.99
N LYS A 256 -42.95 8.73 -21.45
CA LYS A 256 -43.02 10.02 -20.76
C LYS A 256 -43.46 11.13 -21.71
N ILE A 257 -42.83 11.25 -22.87
CA ILE A 257 -43.18 12.27 -23.88
C ILE A 257 -44.64 12.14 -24.33
N LEU A 258 -45.10 10.92 -24.63
CA LEU A 258 -46.50 10.70 -25.00
C LEU A 258 -47.46 11.08 -23.87
N SER A 259 -47.10 10.76 -22.63
CA SER A 259 -47.90 11.13 -21.45
C SER A 259 -47.94 12.64 -21.22
N ASP A 260 -46.82 13.33 -21.38
CA ASP A 260 -46.71 14.78 -21.18
C ASP A 260 -47.48 15.58 -22.23
N LEU A 261 -47.63 15.02 -23.43
CA LEU A 261 -48.41 15.60 -24.53
C LEU A 261 -49.86 15.07 -24.59
N GLU A 262 -50.30 14.36 -23.53
CA GLU A 262 -51.65 13.78 -23.39
C GLU A 262 -52.07 12.87 -24.57
N GLN A 263 -51.12 12.15 -25.15
CA GLN A 263 -51.36 11.24 -26.28
C GLN A 263 -51.50 9.78 -25.83
N PRO A 264 -52.36 8.99 -26.48
CA PRO A 264 -52.53 7.59 -26.15
C PRO A 264 -51.25 6.79 -26.49
N GLN A 265 -50.89 5.86 -25.60
CA GLN A 265 -49.82 4.92 -25.89
C GLN A 265 -50.26 3.89 -26.95
N PRO A 266 -49.33 3.41 -27.80
CA PRO A 266 -49.64 2.39 -28.81
C PRO A 266 -50.07 1.07 -28.16
N VAL A 267 -50.90 0.31 -28.89
CA VAL A 267 -51.41 -1.01 -28.45
C VAL A 267 -50.27 -1.99 -28.20
N ARG A 268 -49.26 -1.98 -29.07
CA ARG A 268 -48.00 -2.70 -28.84
C ARG A 268 -47.02 -1.74 -28.15
N ARG A 269 -46.51 -2.14 -26.99
CA ARG A 269 -45.60 -1.34 -26.16
C ARG A 269 -44.12 -1.65 -26.39
N ASP A 270 -43.78 -2.19 -27.56
CA ASP A 270 -42.40 -2.38 -27.97
C ASP A 270 -41.77 -1.04 -28.39
N ILE A 271 -40.45 -0.96 -28.31
CA ILE A 271 -39.68 0.25 -28.62
C ILE A 271 -39.96 0.81 -30.03
N SER A 272 -40.22 -0.05 -31.03
CA SER A 272 -40.46 0.39 -32.42
C SER A 272 -41.83 1.05 -32.56
N SER A 273 -42.85 0.51 -31.89
CA SER A 273 -44.18 1.11 -31.83
C SER A 273 -44.18 2.43 -31.05
N LEU A 274 -43.44 2.49 -29.94
CA LEU A 274 -43.32 3.70 -29.10
C LEU A 274 -42.64 4.86 -29.83
N ILE A 275 -41.51 4.62 -30.50
CA ILE A 275 -40.82 5.69 -31.24
C ILE A 275 -41.64 6.16 -32.44
N ALA A 276 -42.39 5.26 -33.09
CA ALA A 276 -43.24 5.63 -34.22
C ALA A 276 -44.31 6.65 -33.82
N GLU A 277 -45.03 6.40 -32.72
CA GLU A 277 -46.05 7.34 -32.23
C GLU A 277 -45.40 8.62 -31.68
N THR A 278 -44.28 8.50 -30.97
CA THR A 278 -43.55 9.66 -30.43
C THR A 278 -43.11 10.62 -31.55
N MET A 279 -42.51 10.11 -32.63
CA MET A 279 -42.10 10.96 -33.75
C MET A 279 -43.29 11.62 -34.47
N LYS A 280 -44.41 10.92 -34.57
CA LYS A 280 -45.64 11.46 -35.16
C LYS A 280 -46.18 12.62 -34.34
N VAL A 281 -46.30 12.45 -33.03
CA VAL A 281 -46.77 13.49 -32.09
C VAL A 281 -45.82 14.69 -32.04
N LEU A 282 -44.52 14.46 -32.14
CA LEU A 282 -43.52 15.52 -32.22
C LEU A 282 -43.49 16.24 -33.58
N ASN A 283 -44.39 15.93 -34.52
CA ASN A 283 -44.38 16.45 -35.91
C ASN A 283 -43.00 16.27 -36.58
N LEU A 284 -42.29 15.21 -36.22
CA LEU A 284 -41.11 14.75 -36.93
C LEU A 284 -41.48 13.93 -38.17
N SER A 285 -42.78 13.66 -38.37
CA SER A 285 -43.33 13.25 -39.65
C SER A 285 -43.10 14.38 -40.65
N PRO A 286 -42.22 14.18 -41.65
CA PRO A 286 -41.84 15.28 -42.53
C PRO A 286 -43.01 15.69 -43.39
N ASP A 287 -43.29 17.00 -43.45
CA ASP A 287 -44.22 17.57 -44.41
C ASP A 287 -43.76 17.26 -45.85
N GLU A 288 -44.67 17.28 -46.81
CA GLU A 288 -44.34 16.99 -48.22
C GLU A 288 -43.28 17.98 -48.74
N GLN A 289 -43.29 19.20 -48.19
CA GLN A 289 -42.36 20.31 -48.46
C GLN A 289 -41.01 20.25 -47.72
N VAL A 290 -40.79 19.28 -46.82
CA VAL A 290 -39.51 19.14 -46.08
C VAL A 290 -38.45 18.47 -46.98
N ASN A 291 -37.20 18.95 -46.89
CA ASN A 291 -36.03 18.40 -47.57
C ASN A 291 -35.91 16.86 -47.35
N ASP A 292 -35.79 16.10 -48.44
CA ASP A 292 -35.68 14.63 -48.45
C ASP A 292 -34.51 14.11 -47.58
N ASP A 293 -33.43 14.88 -47.45
CA ASP A 293 -32.30 14.54 -46.57
C ASP A 293 -32.72 14.49 -45.09
N LEU A 294 -33.56 15.44 -44.65
CA LEU A 294 -34.08 15.46 -43.28
C LEU A 294 -35.06 14.31 -43.05
N LYS A 295 -35.88 13.97 -44.05
CA LYS A 295 -36.76 12.78 -44.00
C LYS A 295 -35.94 11.52 -43.78
N ARG A 296 -34.83 11.37 -44.51
CA ARG A 296 -33.93 10.22 -44.40
C ARG A 296 -33.25 10.17 -43.03
N LEU A 297 -32.78 11.30 -42.51
CA LEU A 297 -32.18 11.38 -41.18
C LEU A 297 -33.16 10.94 -40.08
N LEU A 298 -34.39 11.44 -40.08
CA LEU A 298 -35.42 11.07 -39.09
C LEU A 298 -35.87 9.61 -39.25
N GLY A 299 -35.94 9.11 -40.50
CA GLY A 299 -36.13 7.68 -40.77
C GLY A 299 -35.03 6.82 -40.14
N ASN A 300 -33.77 7.26 -40.21
CA ASN A 300 -32.64 6.56 -39.60
C ASN A 300 -32.72 6.58 -38.06
N VAL A 301 -33.19 7.67 -37.44
CA VAL A 301 -33.42 7.72 -35.98
C VAL A 301 -34.40 6.61 -35.57
N LYS A 302 -35.52 6.47 -36.28
CA LYS A 302 -36.46 5.36 -36.04
C LYS A 302 -35.79 3.98 -36.21
N GLY A 303 -34.96 3.84 -37.25
CA GLY A 303 -34.19 2.63 -37.51
C GLY A 303 -33.23 2.27 -36.36
N ILE A 304 -32.58 3.27 -35.75
CA ILE A 304 -31.69 3.06 -34.59
C ILE A 304 -32.47 2.53 -33.39
N PHE A 305 -33.65 3.09 -33.07
CA PHE A 305 -34.50 2.57 -31.98
C PHE A 305 -34.91 1.11 -32.23
N SER A 306 -35.29 0.78 -33.46
CA SER A 306 -35.61 -0.61 -33.83
C SER A 306 -34.40 -1.53 -33.70
N ALA A 307 -33.21 -1.09 -34.13
CA ALA A 307 -31.98 -1.86 -33.98
C ALA A 307 -31.64 -2.11 -32.51
N ILE A 308 -31.78 -1.12 -31.63
CA ILE A 308 -31.59 -1.26 -30.17
C ILE A 308 -32.59 -2.29 -29.60
N GLY A 309 -33.85 -2.26 -30.06
CA GLY A 309 -34.86 -3.26 -29.70
C GLY A 309 -34.46 -4.68 -30.09
N SER A 310 -33.95 -4.87 -31.31
CA SER A 310 -33.44 -6.15 -31.78
C SER A 310 -32.22 -6.61 -30.98
N LEU A 311 -31.28 -5.71 -30.69
CA LEU A 311 -30.08 -6.02 -29.90
C LEU A 311 -30.43 -6.45 -28.47
N ARG A 312 -31.42 -5.81 -27.82
CA ARG A 312 -31.95 -6.29 -26.53
C ARG A 312 -32.48 -7.73 -26.63
N THR A 313 -33.21 -8.06 -27.70
CA THR A 313 -33.81 -9.40 -27.86
C THR A 313 -32.75 -10.48 -28.07
N HIS A 314 -31.70 -10.18 -28.82
CA HIS A 314 -30.67 -11.16 -29.19
C HIS A 314 -29.50 -11.24 -28.20
N PHE A 315 -29.16 -10.14 -27.54
CA PHE A 315 -27.94 -9.99 -26.73
C PHE A 315 -28.19 -9.37 -25.35
N GLY A 316 -29.45 -9.16 -24.96
CA GLY A 316 -29.79 -8.64 -23.64
C GLY A 316 -29.81 -9.71 -22.55
N SER A 317 -29.66 -9.28 -21.31
CA SER A 317 -29.66 -10.11 -20.08
C SER A 317 -30.92 -10.98 -19.84
N ALA A 318 -31.97 -10.83 -20.64
CA ALA A 318 -33.25 -11.54 -20.46
C ALA A 318 -33.26 -12.99 -21.02
N HIS A 319 -32.32 -13.32 -21.91
CA HIS A 319 -32.18 -14.66 -22.47
C HIS A 319 -30.73 -15.10 -22.31
N GLY A 320 -30.49 -16.06 -21.41
CA GLY A 320 -29.15 -16.60 -21.17
C GLY A 320 -28.48 -17.01 -22.47
N ALA A 321 -27.26 -16.55 -22.69
CA ALA A 321 -26.46 -16.88 -23.85
C ALA A 321 -26.29 -18.40 -23.96
N ALA A 322 -26.56 -18.98 -25.12
CA ALA A 322 -26.23 -20.36 -25.38
C ALA A 322 -24.70 -20.53 -25.36
N PRO A 323 -24.13 -21.64 -24.84
CA PRO A 323 -22.69 -21.83 -24.82
C PRO A 323 -22.09 -21.66 -26.23
N GLY A 324 -21.24 -20.64 -26.42
CA GLY A 324 -20.58 -20.34 -27.70
C GLY A 324 -21.27 -19.30 -28.59
N SER A 325 -22.30 -18.60 -28.13
CA SER A 325 -22.89 -17.48 -28.89
C SER A 325 -21.97 -16.24 -28.89
N TYR A 326 -21.98 -15.47 -29.99
CA TYR A 326 -21.30 -14.18 -30.08
C TYR A 326 -21.85 -13.21 -29.04
N GLU A 327 -21.00 -12.65 -28.19
CA GLU A 327 -21.35 -11.67 -27.16
C GLU A 327 -20.91 -10.27 -27.59
N LEU A 328 -21.74 -9.27 -27.26
CA LEU A 328 -21.38 -7.87 -27.47
C LEU A 328 -20.43 -7.42 -26.37
N ASN A 329 -19.28 -6.86 -26.76
CA ASN A 329 -18.31 -6.30 -25.82
C ASN A 329 -18.77 -4.93 -25.25
N GLY A 330 -17.99 -4.40 -24.30
CA GLY A 330 -18.26 -3.11 -23.67
C GLY A 330 -18.31 -1.92 -24.64
N ASP A 331 -17.61 -1.96 -25.77
CA ASP A 331 -17.63 -0.87 -26.75
C ASP A 331 -18.99 -0.76 -27.45
N HIS A 332 -19.61 -1.89 -27.79
CA HIS A 332 -20.96 -1.91 -28.36
C HIS A 332 -21.99 -1.40 -27.35
N ALA A 333 -21.90 -1.85 -26.09
CA ALA A 333 -22.80 -1.38 -25.03
C ALA A 333 -22.65 0.13 -24.78
N ARG A 334 -21.41 0.64 -24.81
CA ARG A 334 -21.11 2.08 -24.69
C ARG A 334 -21.74 2.89 -25.82
N LEU A 335 -21.54 2.45 -27.07
CA LEU A 335 -22.13 3.10 -28.24
C LEU A 335 -23.66 3.20 -28.11
N LEU A 336 -24.32 2.11 -27.70
CA LEU A 336 -25.77 2.09 -27.50
C LEU A 336 -26.21 3.06 -26.40
N ASN A 337 -25.51 3.09 -25.27
CA ASN A 337 -25.84 3.97 -24.16
C ASN A 337 -25.68 5.46 -24.51
N ASP A 338 -24.60 5.81 -25.21
CA ASP A 338 -24.30 7.18 -25.63
C ASP A 338 -25.29 7.66 -26.70
N ILE A 339 -25.60 6.83 -27.71
CA ILE A 339 -26.65 7.12 -28.70
C ILE A 339 -28.01 7.27 -28.01
N GLY A 340 -28.34 6.38 -27.06
CA GLY A 340 -29.58 6.45 -26.31
C GLY A 340 -29.73 7.77 -25.54
N GLY A 341 -28.65 8.24 -24.93
CA GLY A 341 -28.61 9.54 -24.25
C GLY A 341 -28.71 10.74 -25.20
N ALA A 342 -28.08 10.68 -26.37
CA ALA A 342 -28.17 11.75 -27.36
C ALA A 342 -29.58 11.87 -27.96
N LEU A 343 -30.18 10.73 -28.32
CA LEU A 343 -31.52 10.66 -28.90
C LEU A 343 -32.60 11.08 -27.89
N SER A 344 -32.49 10.67 -26.63
CA SER A 344 -33.44 11.10 -25.60
C SER A 344 -33.38 12.61 -25.37
N GLY A 345 -32.17 13.19 -25.30
CA GLY A 345 -31.99 14.63 -25.17
C GLY A 345 -32.58 15.41 -26.34
N PHE A 346 -32.39 14.91 -27.57
CA PHE A 346 -33.01 15.48 -28.77
C PHE A 346 -34.54 15.44 -28.70
N LEU A 347 -35.13 14.29 -28.36
CA LEU A 347 -36.59 14.14 -28.27
C LEU A 347 -37.21 15.05 -27.19
N PHE A 348 -36.59 15.16 -26.02
CA PHE A 348 -37.05 16.07 -24.96
C PHE A 348 -36.93 17.54 -25.32
N THR A 349 -35.85 17.92 -26.01
CA THR A 349 -35.69 19.30 -26.48
C THR A 349 -36.82 19.69 -27.42
N LEU A 350 -37.25 18.77 -28.28
CA LEU A 350 -38.38 18.98 -29.17
C LEU A 350 -39.74 18.99 -28.46
N SER A 351 -39.93 18.12 -27.46
CA SER A 351 -41.20 18.08 -26.72
C SER A 351 -41.44 19.37 -25.93
N LYS A 352 -40.39 19.96 -25.32
CA LYS A 352 -40.48 21.25 -24.61
C LYS A 352 -40.94 22.41 -25.50
N GLY A 353 -40.72 22.34 -26.81
CA GLY A 353 -41.20 23.36 -27.75
C GLY A 353 -42.71 23.27 -28.06
N LYS A 354 -43.39 22.23 -27.56
CA LYS A 354 -44.81 21.94 -27.85
C LYS A 354 -45.74 22.02 -26.64
N THR A 355 -45.18 21.91 -25.44
CA THR A 355 -45.83 22.22 -24.16
C THR A 355 -45.81 23.72 -23.93
#